data_AF-A0A940UEB6-F1
#
_entry.id   AF-A0A940UEB6-F1
#
_cell.length_a   1.000
_cell.length_b   1.000
_cell.length_c   1.000
_cell.angle_alpha   90.00
_cell.angle_beta   90.00
_cell.angle_gamma   90.00
#
_symmetry.space_group_name_H-M   'P 1'
#
loop_
_entity.id
_entity.type
_entity.pdbx_description
1 polymer ?
#
loop_
_entity_poly.entity_id
_entity_poly.type
_entity_poly.pdbx_seq_one_letter_code
_entity_poly.pdbx_strand_id
1 'polypeptide(L)'
;MMHTVHTFAKGVLQADASEVVAEFPLALTVNGRELATLVASPHQLNFLVAGFLRLQGFVSRVEDFELLSVCSDYGAANVLIKGELPERLKPVLTSGCGTGITFTAPRPLLVSAANSYTPAQVFALMDDLGRQADRYRTHGGIHSAAVGDGTRMLLYAEDLGRHNTLDRIAGEALLKGIDLQGLMLVTSGRISTEMAAKAAQLGICLLASRTSPTDMAVKLCEESGITLIGYLRANRFQVYAHHERLLLPALPIAGVTGVILAGGRSSRMGRNKALLPYKGKPLIEAIYQVMAELFKDVVVVTNDPAEYDFLPCPKTADIHVGKGSMAGVHAGLSWSANDWIFVVGCDMPFIEARLVRYLAGRLGSEAALVPQSAGGLEPLHAFYSRAALPLLDAALSADNVRLLDILEQLPARVIAAAEIAEISPDCRSFVNLNTPEDYSSLG
;
A
#
# COMPACT_ATOMS: atom_id res chain seq x y z
N MET A 1 -39.72 -10.30 0.18
CA MET A 1 -41.14 -9.99 -0.08
C MET A 1 -41.21 -8.59 -0.68
N MET A 2 -42.07 -8.38 -1.67
CA MET A 2 -42.29 -7.05 -2.25
C MET A 2 -43.25 -6.27 -1.37
N HIS A 3 -42.80 -5.10 -0.89
CA HIS A 3 -43.62 -4.18 -0.12
C HIS A 3 -44.01 -2.99 -1.00
N THR A 4 -45.25 -2.52 -0.85
CA THR A 4 -45.64 -1.23 -1.44
C THR A 4 -44.96 -0.12 -0.64
N VAL A 5 -44.17 0.70 -1.31
CA VAL A 5 -43.49 1.87 -0.74
C VAL A 5 -44.00 3.14 -1.41
N HIS A 6 -44.01 4.25 -0.68
CA HIS A 6 -44.37 5.55 -1.25
C HIS A 6 -43.14 6.45 -1.28
N THR A 7 -42.63 6.73 -2.49
CA THR A 7 -41.48 7.60 -2.72
C THR A 7 -41.95 9.04 -2.89
N PHE A 8 -41.49 9.96 -2.02
CA PHE A 8 -41.69 11.39 -2.22
C PHE A 8 -40.46 12.00 -2.90
N ALA A 9 -40.61 12.45 -4.14
CA ALA A 9 -39.53 13.10 -4.88
C ALA A 9 -40.07 14.29 -5.67
N LYS A 10 -39.34 15.42 -5.63
CA LYS A 10 -39.68 16.64 -6.38
C LYS A 10 -41.14 17.12 -6.19
N GLY A 11 -41.67 17.00 -4.98
CA GLY A 11 -43.03 17.46 -4.65
C GLY A 11 -44.16 16.46 -4.98
N VAL A 12 -43.83 15.28 -5.51
CA VAL A 12 -44.82 14.25 -5.89
C VAL A 12 -44.61 13.00 -5.03
N LEU A 13 -45.71 12.44 -4.53
CA LEU A 13 -45.74 11.14 -3.86
C LEU A 13 -46.16 10.07 -4.87
N GLN A 14 -45.30 9.09 -5.11
CA GLN A 14 -45.56 7.97 -6.02
C GLN A 14 -45.52 6.65 -5.25
N ALA A 15 -46.44 5.74 -5.56
CA ALA A 15 -46.38 4.37 -5.06
C ALA A 15 -45.46 3.54 -5.97
N ASP A 16 -44.46 2.90 -5.37
CA ASP A 16 -43.54 1.96 -6.00
C ASP A 16 -43.56 0.63 -5.22
N ALA A 17 -42.90 -0.39 -5.74
CA ALA A 17 -42.67 -1.63 -5.03
C ALA A 17 -41.17 -1.76 -4.72
N SER A 18 -40.84 -2.09 -3.47
CA SER A 18 -39.47 -2.33 -3.03
C SER A 18 -39.37 -3.66 -2.30
N GLU A 19 -38.30 -4.40 -2.55
CA GLU A 19 -37.91 -5.49 -1.68
C GLU A 19 -37.33 -4.93 -0.37
N VAL A 20 -37.63 -5.61 0.73
CA VAL A 20 -37.12 -5.27 2.06
C VAL A 20 -36.34 -6.46 2.60
N VAL A 21 -35.22 -6.18 3.25
CA VAL A 21 -34.39 -7.22 3.90
C VAL A 21 -35.24 -7.95 4.94
N ALA A 22 -35.28 -9.28 4.85
CA ALA A 22 -35.96 -10.10 5.84
C ALA A 22 -35.08 -10.28 7.09
N GLU A 23 -35.66 -10.04 8.26
CA GLU A 23 -35.09 -10.50 9.53
C GLU A 23 -35.46 -11.97 9.71
N PHE A 24 -34.45 -12.83 9.87
CA PHE A 24 -34.65 -14.26 10.00
C PHE A 24 -34.15 -14.75 11.37
N PRO A 25 -35.05 -15.11 12.31
CA PRO A 25 -34.66 -15.69 13.58
C PRO A 25 -34.26 -17.17 13.39
N LEU A 26 -33.04 -17.50 13.82
CA LEU A 26 -32.49 -18.85 13.80
C LEU A 26 -32.27 -19.33 15.24
N ALA A 27 -33.14 -20.22 15.72
CA ALA A 27 -32.98 -20.89 17.01
C ALA A 27 -31.82 -21.87 16.95
N LEU A 28 -30.83 -21.71 17.84
CA LEU A 28 -29.61 -22.51 17.88
C LEU A 28 -29.62 -23.42 19.11
N THR A 29 -29.62 -24.72 18.86
CA THR A 29 -29.48 -25.77 19.86
C THR A 29 -28.12 -26.46 19.69
N VAL A 30 -27.37 -26.56 20.79
CA VAL A 30 -26.04 -27.19 20.81
C VAL A 30 -25.99 -28.24 21.91
N ASN A 31 -25.59 -29.46 21.57
CA ASN A 31 -25.57 -30.61 22.49
C ASN A 31 -26.90 -30.79 23.26
N GLY A 32 -28.02 -30.59 22.55
CA GLY A 32 -29.38 -30.71 23.11
C GLY A 32 -29.84 -29.55 23.98
N ARG A 33 -29.04 -28.50 24.18
CA ARG A 33 -29.39 -27.29 24.96
C ARG A 33 -29.64 -26.11 24.05
N GLU A 34 -30.71 -25.36 24.30
CA GLU A 34 -30.96 -24.09 23.62
C GLU A 34 -29.89 -23.08 24.03
N LEU A 35 -29.15 -22.56 23.05
CA LEU A 35 -28.01 -21.68 23.28
C LEU A 35 -28.38 -20.22 23.06
N ALA A 36 -28.98 -19.91 21.92
CA ALA A 36 -29.32 -18.55 21.51
C ALA A 36 -30.32 -18.55 20.33
N THR A 37 -30.95 -17.41 20.06
CA THR A 37 -31.60 -17.14 18.77
C THR A 37 -30.81 -16.08 18.04
N LEU A 38 -30.31 -16.40 16.85
CA LEU A 38 -29.56 -15.48 16.00
C LEU A 38 -30.52 -14.80 15.01
N VAL A 39 -30.63 -13.48 15.05
CA VAL A 39 -31.39 -12.73 14.03
C VAL A 39 -30.43 -12.33 12.92
N ALA A 40 -30.68 -12.82 11.71
CA ALA A 40 -29.73 -12.72 10.59
C ALA A 40 -30.43 -12.69 9.23
N SER A 41 -29.64 -12.58 8.16
CA SER A 41 -30.15 -12.74 6.78
C SER A 41 -30.31 -14.23 6.40
N PRO A 42 -31.35 -14.62 5.64
CA PRO A 42 -31.75 -16.02 5.43
C PRO A 42 -30.93 -16.77 4.36
N HIS A 43 -29.61 -16.56 4.32
CA HIS A 43 -28.70 -17.26 3.40
C HIS A 43 -27.49 -17.80 4.15
N GLN A 44 -26.84 -18.83 3.60
CA GLN A 44 -25.57 -19.38 4.11
C GLN A 44 -25.52 -19.56 5.64
N LEU A 45 -26.63 -19.99 6.24
CA LEU A 45 -26.81 -20.00 7.70
C LEU A 45 -25.84 -20.97 8.40
N ASN A 46 -25.35 -21.98 7.69
CA ASN A 46 -24.28 -22.87 8.15
C ASN A 46 -22.99 -22.10 8.48
N PHE A 47 -22.59 -21.11 7.67
CA PHE A 47 -21.42 -20.28 7.95
C PHE A 47 -21.64 -19.39 9.16
N LEU A 48 -22.84 -18.82 9.30
CA LEU A 48 -23.20 -18.03 10.49
C LEU A 48 -23.07 -18.86 11.77
N VAL A 49 -23.69 -20.04 11.81
CA VAL A 49 -23.67 -20.92 13.00
C VAL A 49 -22.24 -21.37 13.32
N ALA A 50 -21.49 -21.85 12.32
CA ALA A 50 -20.14 -22.34 12.52
C ALA A 50 -19.21 -21.24 13.06
N GLY A 51 -19.28 -20.03 12.50
CA GLY A 51 -18.43 -18.95 12.92
C GLY A 51 -18.85 -18.29 14.22
N PHE A 52 -20.15 -18.23 14.52
CA PHE A 52 -20.64 -17.85 15.85
C PHE A 52 -20.01 -18.75 16.91
N LEU A 53 -20.14 -20.07 16.77
CA LEU A 53 -19.56 -21.03 17.74
C LEU A 53 -18.04 -20.91 17.84
N ARG A 54 -17.35 -20.65 16.72
CA ARG A 54 -15.90 -20.43 16.69
C ARG A 54 -15.50 -19.19 17.50
N LEU A 55 -16.16 -18.06 17.27
CA LEU A 55 -15.84 -16.79 17.91
C LEU A 55 -16.32 -16.71 19.37
N GLN A 56 -17.28 -17.56 19.75
CA GLN A 56 -17.58 -17.81 21.17
C GLN A 56 -16.58 -18.75 21.85
N GLY A 57 -15.68 -19.39 21.09
CA GLY A 57 -14.66 -20.31 21.61
C GLY A 57 -15.16 -21.72 21.92
N PHE A 58 -16.34 -22.09 21.42
CA PHE A 58 -16.89 -23.45 21.58
C PHE A 58 -16.25 -24.44 20.60
N VAL A 59 -15.75 -23.95 19.47
CA VAL A 59 -15.04 -24.76 18.46
C VAL A 59 -13.83 -24.00 17.93
N SER A 60 -12.84 -24.73 17.44
CA SER A 60 -11.64 -24.19 16.83
C SER A 60 -11.32 -24.82 15.47
N ARG A 61 -11.76 -26.08 15.26
CA ARG A 61 -11.49 -26.89 14.07
C ARG A 61 -12.79 -27.46 13.52
N VAL A 62 -12.78 -27.86 12.25
CA VAL A 62 -13.96 -28.52 11.63
C VAL A 62 -14.27 -29.83 12.33
N GLU A 63 -13.23 -30.53 12.81
CA GLU A 63 -13.37 -31.80 13.51
C GLU A 63 -14.04 -31.67 14.88
N ASP A 64 -14.19 -30.46 15.41
CA ASP A 64 -14.92 -30.22 16.65
C ASP A 64 -16.43 -30.40 16.46
N PHE A 65 -16.94 -30.39 15.22
CA PHE A 65 -18.32 -30.68 14.89
C PHE A 65 -18.54 -32.18 14.65
N GLU A 66 -19.45 -32.78 15.42
CA GLU A 66 -19.99 -34.11 15.13
C GLU A 66 -21.22 -34.02 14.21
N LEU A 67 -21.99 -32.94 14.35
CA LEU A 67 -23.14 -32.61 13.50
C LEU A 67 -23.30 -31.10 13.39
N LEU A 68 -23.54 -30.60 12.18
CA LEU A 68 -24.00 -29.23 11.93
C LEU A 68 -25.19 -29.30 10.97
N SER A 69 -26.40 -29.26 11.51
CA SER A 69 -27.64 -29.30 10.73
C SER A 69 -28.37 -27.97 10.83
N VAL A 70 -28.65 -27.34 9.69
CA VAL A 70 -29.42 -26.11 9.63
C VAL A 70 -30.62 -26.30 8.74
N CYS A 71 -31.81 -26.03 9.28
CA CYS A 71 -33.07 -26.05 8.54
C CYS A 71 -33.59 -24.62 8.38
N SER A 72 -33.52 -24.13 7.14
CA SER A 72 -34.02 -22.80 6.76
C SER A 72 -35.54 -22.68 6.86
N ASP A 73 -36.28 -23.78 6.69
CA ASP A 73 -37.74 -23.72 6.65
C ASP A 73 -38.35 -23.52 8.04
N TYR A 74 -37.68 -24.06 9.07
CA TYR A 74 -38.12 -23.97 10.47
C TYR A 74 -37.32 -22.95 11.30
N GLY A 75 -36.32 -22.29 10.71
CA GLY A 75 -35.45 -21.37 11.45
C GLY A 75 -34.75 -22.06 12.62
N ALA A 76 -34.26 -23.27 12.41
CA ALA A 76 -33.63 -24.07 13.47
C ALA A 76 -32.24 -24.58 13.04
N ALA A 77 -31.27 -24.45 13.94
CA ALA A 77 -29.94 -25.03 13.82
C ALA A 77 -29.69 -25.99 14.99
N ASN A 78 -29.40 -27.25 14.66
CA ASN A 78 -29.06 -28.30 15.61
C ASN A 78 -27.60 -28.70 15.41
N VAL A 79 -26.80 -28.55 16.46
CA VAL A 79 -25.35 -28.77 16.42
C VAL A 79 -24.96 -29.75 17.51
N LEU A 80 -24.09 -30.71 17.15
CA LEU A 80 -23.36 -31.53 18.11
C LEU A 80 -21.88 -31.21 17.98
N ILE A 81 -21.26 -30.83 19.10
CA ILE A 81 -19.83 -30.51 19.19
C ILE A 81 -19.12 -31.44 20.17
N LYS A 82 -17.83 -31.64 19.95
CA LYS A 82 -16.94 -32.33 20.90
C LYS A 82 -16.77 -31.46 22.15
N GLY A 83 -17.09 -32.02 23.31
CA GLY A 83 -17.01 -31.32 24.60
C GLY A 83 -18.36 -30.84 25.13
N GLU A 84 -18.35 -30.14 26.26
CA GLU A 84 -19.57 -29.68 26.92
C GLU A 84 -19.67 -28.15 26.90
N LEU A 85 -20.90 -27.66 26.75
CA LEU A 85 -21.20 -26.25 26.97
C LEU A 85 -21.07 -25.91 28.46
N PRO A 86 -20.53 -24.75 28.83
CA PRO A 86 -20.52 -24.29 30.21
C PRO A 86 -21.90 -24.36 30.86
N GLU A 87 -21.97 -24.73 32.14
CA GLU A 87 -23.24 -24.83 32.89
C GLU A 87 -23.96 -23.47 32.96
N ARG A 88 -23.19 -22.37 33.09
CA ARG A 88 -23.72 -21.01 33.12
C ARG A 88 -23.15 -20.19 31.97
N LEU A 89 -24.01 -19.90 31.01
CA LEU A 89 -23.75 -18.95 29.92
C LEU A 89 -24.49 -17.66 30.24
N LYS A 90 -23.76 -16.60 30.58
CA LYS A 90 -24.33 -15.27 30.79
C LYS A 90 -23.97 -14.40 29.59
N PRO A 91 -24.95 -13.84 28.87
CA PRO A 91 -24.67 -12.85 27.84
C PRO A 91 -23.87 -11.69 28.43
N VAL A 92 -22.79 -11.33 27.74
CA VAL A 92 -21.97 -10.17 28.06
C VAL A 92 -22.52 -8.98 27.29
N LEU A 93 -22.87 -7.91 28.01
CA LEU A 93 -23.25 -6.64 27.40
C LEU A 93 -22.04 -6.03 26.70
N THR A 94 -22.08 -5.95 25.38
CA THR A 94 -21.09 -5.24 24.57
C THR A 94 -21.66 -3.91 24.07
N SER A 95 -20.78 -2.99 23.64
CA SER A 95 -21.19 -1.71 23.05
C SER A 95 -21.79 -1.85 21.64
N GLY A 96 -21.83 -3.08 21.08
CA GLY A 96 -22.46 -3.35 19.79
C GLY A 96 -23.97 -3.27 19.91
N CYS A 97 -24.62 -2.44 19.10
CA CYS A 97 -26.10 -2.35 18.89
C CYS A 97 -26.82 -3.59 19.44
N GLY A 98 -27.43 -3.52 20.63
CA GLY A 98 -27.73 -4.62 21.58
C GLY A 98 -28.60 -5.80 21.10
N THR A 99 -28.25 -6.35 19.95
CA THR A 99 -28.88 -7.46 19.21
C THR A 99 -27.90 -8.61 18.98
N GLY A 100 -26.58 -8.36 19.09
CA GLY A 100 -25.56 -9.41 19.07
C GLY A 100 -25.45 -10.07 20.44
N ILE A 101 -25.67 -11.38 20.50
CA ILE A 101 -25.41 -12.18 21.71
C ILE A 101 -23.93 -12.55 21.71
N THR A 102 -23.22 -12.23 22.78
CA THR A 102 -21.84 -12.66 23.01
C THR A 102 -21.74 -13.23 24.42
N PHE A 103 -21.07 -14.37 24.56
CA PHE A 103 -20.80 -15.04 25.83
C PHE A 103 -19.34 -14.85 26.29
N THR A 104 -18.44 -14.52 25.36
CA THR A 104 -17.02 -14.30 25.64
C THR A 104 -16.70 -12.80 25.70
N ALA A 105 -16.20 -12.33 26.84
CA ALA A 105 -15.82 -10.93 27.00
C ALA A 105 -14.75 -10.54 25.95
N PRO A 106 -14.93 -9.41 25.25
CA PRO A 106 -13.90 -8.86 24.36
C PRO A 106 -12.60 -8.67 25.13
N ARG A 107 -11.52 -9.31 24.69
CA ARG A 107 -10.19 -9.17 25.26
C ARG A 107 -9.16 -9.02 24.13
N PRO A 108 -8.07 -8.27 24.35
CA PRO A 108 -7.00 -8.19 23.39
C PRO A 108 -6.34 -9.56 23.21
N LEU A 109 -5.97 -9.87 21.97
CA LEU A 109 -5.17 -11.03 21.62
C LEU A 109 -4.07 -10.56 20.68
N LEU A 110 -2.81 -10.77 21.07
CA LEU A 110 -1.67 -10.35 20.27
C LEU A 110 -1.69 -11.07 18.91
N VAL A 111 -1.81 -10.30 17.85
CA VAL A 111 -1.69 -10.78 16.47
C VAL A 111 -0.23 -10.73 16.07
N SER A 112 0.41 -11.90 16.03
CA SER A 112 1.84 -12.04 15.70
C SER A 112 2.16 -11.92 14.21
N ALA A 113 1.14 -11.90 13.35
CA ALA A 113 1.32 -11.98 11.91
C ALA A 113 1.82 -10.66 11.28
N ALA A 114 2.83 -10.79 10.43
CA ALA A 114 3.72 -9.71 9.97
C ALA A 114 3.38 -9.11 8.59
N ASN A 115 2.28 -9.53 7.96
CA ASN A 115 1.94 -9.02 6.62
C ASN A 115 1.72 -7.51 6.68
N SER A 116 2.38 -6.83 5.74
CA SER A 116 2.30 -5.39 5.56
C SER A 116 1.61 -5.08 4.23
N TYR A 117 0.89 -3.97 4.17
CA TYR A 117 0.03 -3.65 3.03
C TYR A 117 0.23 -2.21 2.59
N THR A 118 0.16 -1.96 1.29
CA THR A 118 0.15 -0.60 0.75
C THR A 118 -1.25 0.01 0.91
N PRO A 119 -1.37 1.35 1.01
CA PRO A 119 -2.66 2.03 0.95
C PRO A 119 -3.51 1.63 -0.27
N ALA A 120 -2.87 1.44 -1.43
CA ALA A 120 -3.55 1.04 -2.66
C ALA A 120 -4.25 -0.31 -2.54
N GLN A 121 -3.63 -1.29 -1.87
CA GLN A 121 -4.25 -2.60 -1.64
C GLN A 121 -5.46 -2.53 -0.70
N VAL A 122 -5.41 -1.68 0.32
CA VAL A 122 -6.54 -1.45 1.23
C VAL A 122 -7.71 -0.80 0.49
N PHE A 123 -7.45 0.19 -0.36
CA PHE A 123 -8.48 0.79 -1.23
C PHE A 123 -9.08 -0.24 -2.19
N ALA A 124 -8.23 -1.02 -2.87
CA ALA A 124 -8.67 -2.02 -3.83
C ALA A 124 -9.63 -3.04 -3.21
N LEU A 125 -9.35 -3.53 -1.99
CA LEU A 125 -10.24 -4.47 -1.31
C LEU A 125 -11.58 -3.84 -0.90
N MET A 126 -11.58 -2.57 -0.46
CA MET A 126 -12.84 -1.86 -0.16
C MET A 126 -13.67 -1.60 -1.43
N ASP A 127 -13.02 -1.31 -2.55
CA ASP A 127 -13.69 -1.19 -3.84
C ASP A 127 -14.28 -2.53 -4.29
N ASP A 128 -13.54 -3.64 -4.13
CA ASP A 128 -14.04 -4.98 -4.41
C ASP A 128 -15.25 -5.34 -3.53
N LEU A 129 -15.20 -5.00 -2.24
CA LEU A 129 -16.35 -5.15 -1.33
C LEU A 129 -17.56 -4.37 -1.87
N GLY A 130 -17.36 -3.11 -2.29
CA GLY A 130 -18.42 -2.29 -2.86
C GLY A 130 -19.02 -2.88 -4.13
N ARG A 131 -18.18 -3.34 -5.07
CA ARG A 131 -18.64 -3.96 -6.32
C ARG A 131 -19.41 -5.25 -6.08
N GLN A 132 -18.99 -6.07 -5.11
CA GLN A 132 -19.72 -7.29 -4.76
C GLN A 132 -21.07 -6.93 -4.12
N ALA A 133 -21.09 -6.02 -3.15
CA ALA A 133 -22.33 -5.56 -2.53
C ALA A 133 -23.31 -4.96 -3.55
N ASP A 134 -22.82 -4.22 -4.55
CA ASP A 134 -23.65 -3.65 -5.62
C ASP A 134 -24.24 -4.72 -6.55
N ARG A 135 -23.50 -5.80 -6.85
CA ARG A 135 -24.03 -6.92 -7.66
C ARG A 135 -25.18 -7.65 -6.99
N TYR A 136 -25.16 -7.71 -5.65
CA TYR A 136 -26.19 -8.37 -4.85
C TYR A 136 -27.22 -7.40 -4.26
N ARG A 137 -27.19 -6.12 -4.68
CA ARG A 137 -28.04 -5.01 -4.20
C ARG A 137 -29.48 -5.13 -4.67
N THR A 138 -30.09 -6.23 -4.29
CA THR A 138 -31.53 -6.49 -4.36
C THR A 138 -32.24 -5.88 -3.15
N HIS A 139 -31.52 -5.71 -2.02
CA HIS A 139 -32.10 -5.22 -0.76
C HIS A 139 -31.13 -4.25 -0.07
N GLY A 140 -31.46 -2.95 -0.01
CA GLY A 140 -30.69 -2.00 0.80
C GLY A 140 -30.80 -2.33 2.30
N GLY A 141 -29.78 -1.98 3.10
CA GLY A 141 -29.85 -2.11 4.58
C GLY A 141 -29.12 -3.31 5.19
N ILE A 142 -28.28 -3.99 4.44
CA ILE A 142 -27.36 -5.02 4.94
C ILE A 142 -25.94 -4.48 5.11
N HIS A 143 -25.19 -5.08 6.01
CA HIS A 143 -23.77 -4.91 6.18
C HIS A 143 -23.01 -5.97 5.37
N SER A 144 -21.89 -5.56 4.79
CA SER A 144 -20.95 -6.43 4.09
C SER A 144 -19.57 -6.37 4.74
N ALA A 145 -18.82 -7.47 4.66
CA ALA A 145 -17.41 -7.56 5.01
C ALA A 145 -16.66 -8.48 4.04
N ALA A 146 -15.35 -8.26 3.89
CA ALA A 146 -14.49 -9.08 3.05
C ALA A 146 -13.09 -9.24 3.66
N VAL A 147 -12.44 -10.35 3.34
CA VAL A 147 -11.04 -10.63 3.69
C VAL A 147 -10.21 -10.74 2.42
N GLY A 148 -8.99 -10.19 2.45
CA GLY A 148 -8.05 -10.26 1.34
C GLY A 148 -6.60 -10.41 1.78
N ASP A 149 -5.76 -10.80 0.82
CA ASP A 149 -4.30 -11.02 0.98
C ASP A 149 -3.45 -9.89 0.38
N GLY A 150 -4.09 -8.80 -0.07
CA GLY A 150 -3.44 -7.69 -0.77
C GLY A 150 -3.28 -7.90 -2.28
N THR A 151 -3.63 -9.08 -2.81
CA THR A 151 -3.70 -9.33 -4.25
C THR A 151 -5.13 -9.58 -4.72
N ARG A 152 -5.93 -10.27 -3.90
CA ARG A 152 -7.32 -10.60 -4.21
C ARG A 152 -8.17 -10.68 -2.95
N MET A 153 -9.48 -10.53 -3.15
CA MET A 153 -10.49 -10.87 -2.16
C MET A 153 -10.62 -12.40 -2.06
N LEU A 154 -10.52 -12.94 -0.84
CA LEU A 154 -10.62 -14.37 -0.56
C LEU A 154 -12.00 -14.77 -0.04
N LEU A 155 -12.60 -13.94 0.82
CA LEU A 155 -13.89 -14.18 1.45
C LEU A 155 -14.74 -12.93 1.39
N TYR A 156 -16.05 -13.13 1.33
CA TYR A 156 -17.05 -12.08 1.30
C TYR A 156 -18.30 -12.57 2.02
N ALA A 157 -18.86 -11.74 2.89
CA ALA A 157 -20.08 -12.03 3.60
C ALA A 157 -20.96 -10.80 3.71
N GLU A 158 -22.28 -11.03 3.70
CA GLU A 158 -23.29 -10.03 4.01
C GLU A 158 -24.23 -10.52 5.09
N ASP A 159 -24.78 -9.58 5.84
CA ASP A 159 -25.84 -9.84 6.81
C ASP A 159 -26.51 -8.54 7.25
N LEU A 160 -27.73 -8.62 7.77
CA LEU A 160 -28.38 -7.51 8.49
C LEU A 160 -27.50 -6.96 9.62
N GLY A 161 -26.83 -7.86 10.36
CA GLY A 161 -25.95 -7.51 11.47
C GLY A 161 -24.48 -7.46 11.05
N ARG A 162 -23.78 -6.34 11.31
CA ARG A 162 -22.32 -6.27 11.07
C ARG A 162 -21.54 -7.36 11.83
N HIS A 163 -21.98 -7.76 13.03
CA HIS A 163 -21.30 -8.81 13.80
C HIS A 163 -21.45 -10.17 13.11
N ASN A 164 -22.62 -10.44 12.53
CA ASN A 164 -22.90 -11.66 11.78
C ASN A 164 -22.05 -11.74 10.50
N THR A 165 -21.66 -10.61 9.89
CA THR A 165 -20.74 -10.65 8.73
C THR A 165 -19.38 -11.26 9.10
N LEU A 166 -18.85 -10.95 10.30
CA LEU A 166 -17.60 -11.54 10.79
C LEU A 166 -17.81 -13.00 11.23
N ASP A 167 -18.96 -13.33 11.81
CA ASP A 167 -19.31 -14.72 12.11
C ASP A 167 -19.35 -15.55 10.82
N ARG A 168 -20.00 -15.06 9.77
CA ARG A 168 -20.02 -15.74 8.46
C ARG A 168 -18.62 -15.93 7.87
N ILE A 169 -17.77 -14.89 7.90
CA ILE A 169 -16.37 -15.00 7.47
C ILE A 169 -15.64 -16.06 8.29
N ALA A 170 -15.79 -16.05 9.62
CA ALA A 170 -15.14 -16.99 10.52
C ALA A 170 -15.56 -18.44 10.26
N GLY A 171 -16.86 -18.66 10.01
CA GLY A 171 -17.42 -19.97 9.74
C GLY A 171 -17.11 -20.48 8.34
N GLU A 172 -17.21 -19.63 7.33
CA GLU A 172 -16.80 -19.99 5.96
C GLU A 172 -15.31 -20.34 5.92
N ALA A 173 -14.46 -19.54 6.56
CA ALA A 173 -13.03 -19.83 6.66
C ALA A 173 -12.76 -21.16 7.37
N LEU A 174 -13.49 -21.43 8.47
CA LEU A 174 -13.38 -22.69 9.21
C LEU A 174 -13.74 -23.88 8.33
N LEU A 175 -14.95 -23.87 7.74
CA LEU A 175 -15.47 -24.99 6.97
C LEU A 175 -14.70 -25.22 5.66
N LYS A 176 -14.06 -24.18 5.10
CA LYS A 176 -13.23 -24.28 3.89
C LYS A 176 -11.73 -24.47 4.17
N GLY A 177 -11.31 -24.47 5.43
CA GLY A 177 -9.89 -24.59 5.80
C GLY A 177 -9.03 -23.41 5.34
N ILE A 178 -9.59 -22.20 5.33
CA ILE A 178 -8.88 -20.97 4.96
C ILE A 178 -8.27 -20.36 6.22
N ASP A 179 -6.95 -20.21 6.24
CA ASP A 179 -6.26 -19.50 7.30
C ASP A 179 -6.42 -17.98 7.13
N LEU A 180 -6.80 -17.31 8.21
CA LEU A 180 -7.04 -15.86 8.24
C LEU A 180 -5.89 -15.09 8.91
N GLN A 181 -4.92 -15.80 9.49
CA GLN A 181 -3.80 -15.16 10.18
C GLN A 181 -3.01 -14.24 9.24
N GLY A 182 -2.82 -12.99 9.67
CA GLY A 182 -2.08 -11.99 8.91
C GLY A 182 -2.83 -11.38 7.74
N LEU A 183 -4.11 -11.72 7.53
CA LEU A 183 -4.88 -11.13 6.45
C LEU A 183 -5.48 -9.77 6.84
N MET A 184 -5.94 -9.02 5.84
CA MET A 184 -6.71 -7.81 6.05
C MET A 184 -8.22 -8.09 5.97
N LEU A 185 -9.01 -7.41 6.78
CA LEU A 185 -10.48 -7.43 6.76
C LEU A 185 -11.02 -6.01 6.55
N VAL A 186 -11.92 -5.86 5.58
CA VAL A 186 -12.69 -4.63 5.36
C VAL A 186 -14.16 -4.84 5.72
N THR A 187 -14.81 -3.83 6.31
CA THR A 187 -16.24 -3.88 6.63
C THR A 187 -16.97 -2.57 6.32
N SER A 188 -18.23 -2.69 5.94
CA SER A 188 -19.13 -1.55 5.68
C SER A 188 -19.64 -0.87 6.96
N GLY A 189 -19.62 -1.56 8.10
CA GLY A 189 -20.19 -1.11 9.37
C GLY A 189 -19.16 -0.51 10.34
N ARG A 190 -19.63 0.12 11.41
CA ARG A 190 -18.74 0.68 12.46
C ARG A 190 -17.93 -0.42 13.15
N ILE A 191 -16.70 -0.09 13.55
CA ILE A 191 -15.84 -1.00 14.30
C ILE A 191 -16.04 -0.76 15.79
N SER A 192 -16.87 -1.60 16.42
CA SER A 192 -17.00 -1.66 17.88
C SER A 192 -15.92 -2.55 18.50
N THR A 193 -15.80 -2.54 19.83
CA THR A 193 -14.90 -3.43 20.58
C THR A 193 -15.14 -4.90 20.25
N GLU A 194 -16.40 -5.29 20.03
CA GLU A 194 -16.75 -6.67 19.65
C GLU A 194 -16.23 -7.01 18.24
N MET A 195 -16.41 -6.12 17.26
CA MET A 195 -15.88 -6.32 15.91
C MET A 195 -14.35 -6.45 15.92
N ALA A 196 -13.68 -5.60 16.70
CA ALA A 196 -12.24 -5.64 16.86
C ALA A 196 -11.76 -6.94 17.55
N ALA A 197 -12.46 -7.38 18.60
CA ALA A 197 -12.14 -8.64 19.30
C ALA A 197 -12.32 -9.86 18.39
N LYS A 198 -13.40 -9.91 17.59
CA LYS A 198 -13.60 -10.96 16.59
C LYS A 198 -12.46 -10.99 15.57
N ALA A 199 -12.05 -9.82 15.06
CA ALA A 199 -10.90 -9.72 14.15
C ALA A 199 -9.60 -10.24 14.80
N ALA A 200 -9.34 -9.87 16.07
CA ALA A 200 -8.19 -10.35 16.82
C ALA A 200 -8.18 -11.88 17.00
N GLN A 201 -9.34 -12.47 17.34
CA GLN A 201 -9.50 -13.93 17.46
C GLN A 201 -9.25 -14.68 16.14
N LEU A 202 -9.52 -14.03 15.01
CA LEU A 202 -9.26 -14.59 13.67
C LEU A 202 -7.81 -14.38 13.21
N GLY A 203 -6.98 -13.66 13.98
CA GLY A 203 -5.60 -13.34 13.61
C GLY A 203 -5.49 -12.29 12.50
N ILE A 204 -6.54 -11.51 12.25
CA ILE A 204 -6.53 -10.41 11.27
C ILE A 204 -5.57 -9.33 11.75
N CYS A 205 -4.59 -8.96 10.93
CA CYS A 205 -3.59 -7.96 11.30
C CYS A 205 -3.98 -6.53 10.85
N LEU A 206 -4.92 -6.38 9.91
CA LEU A 206 -5.43 -5.08 9.47
C LEU A 206 -6.95 -5.11 9.40
N LEU A 207 -7.62 -4.25 10.17
CA LEU A 207 -9.06 -4.09 10.19
C LEU A 207 -9.44 -2.70 9.71
N ALA A 208 -10.19 -2.63 8.61
CA ALA A 208 -10.58 -1.38 7.98
C ALA A 208 -12.09 -1.24 7.84
N SER A 209 -12.62 -0.02 8.00
CA SER A 209 -14.03 0.27 7.82
C SER A 209 -14.30 1.50 6.99
N ARG A 210 -15.41 1.45 6.24
CA ARG A 210 -15.99 2.60 5.55
C ARG A 210 -16.41 3.73 6.53
N THR A 211 -16.61 3.39 7.80
CA THR A 211 -17.16 4.28 8.84
C THR A 211 -16.21 4.37 10.05
N SER A 212 -16.72 4.80 11.21
CA SER A 212 -15.91 5.09 12.39
C SER A 212 -15.64 3.86 13.27
N PRO A 213 -14.45 3.79 13.89
CA PRO A 213 -14.23 2.96 15.08
C PRO A 213 -14.72 3.66 16.36
N THR A 214 -14.96 2.88 17.41
CA THR A 214 -15.19 3.38 18.78
C THR A 214 -13.88 3.50 19.55
N ASP A 215 -13.84 4.34 20.59
CA ASP A 215 -12.66 4.53 21.46
C ASP A 215 -12.14 3.21 22.07
N MET A 216 -13.04 2.36 22.55
CA MET A 216 -12.67 1.04 23.07
C MET A 216 -12.16 0.07 22.00
N ALA A 217 -12.57 0.24 20.74
CA ALA A 217 -12.06 -0.57 19.64
C ALA A 217 -10.63 -0.16 19.28
N VAL A 218 -10.32 1.14 19.34
CA VAL A 218 -8.96 1.66 19.18
C VAL A 218 -8.04 1.07 20.25
N LYS A 219 -8.43 1.15 21.53
CA LYS A 219 -7.65 0.56 22.63
C LYS A 219 -7.39 -0.94 22.43
N LEU A 220 -8.42 -1.70 22.05
CA LEU A 220 -8.27 -3.12 21.81
C LEU A 220 -7.30 -3.41 20.66
N CYS A 221 -7.36 -2.62 19.58
CA CYS A 221 -6.47 -2.80 18.44
C CYS A 221 -5.01 -2.46 18.76
N GLU A 222 -4.76 -1.39 19.53
CA GLU A 222 -3.43 -1.04 20.06
C GLU A 222 -2.84 -2.18 20.90
N GLU A 223 -3.64 -2.74 21.81
CA GLU A 223 -3.19 -3.84 22.67
C GLU A 223 -3.03 -5.17 21.91
N SER A 224 -3.75 -5.34 20.80
CA SER A 224 -3.74 -6.56 19.98
C SER A 224 -2.73 -6.51 18.83
N GLY A 225 -2.09 -5.37 18.58
CA GLY A 225 -1.19 -5.21 17.44
C GLY A 225 -1.91 -5.06 16.09
N ILE A 226 -3.18 -4.67 16.05
CA ILE A 226 -3.99 -4.63 14.80
C ILE A 226 -4.00 -3.24 14.20
N THR A 227 -3.68 -3.12 12.92
CA THR A 227 -3.81 -1.84 12.20
C THR A 227 -5.28 -1.52 12.02
N LEU A 228 -5.72 -0.42 12.64
CA LEU A 228 -7.12 -0.01 12.62
C LEU A 228 -7.31 1.18 11.69
N ILE A 229 -8.15 1.02 10.67
CA ILE A 229 -8.45 2.05 9.69
C ILE A 229 -9.94 2.37 9.69
N GLY A 230 -10.28 3.65 9.77
CA GLY A 230 -11.64 4.15 9.67
C GLY A 230 -11.80 5.16 8.53
N TYR A 231 -13.07 5.44 8.20
CA TYR A 231 -13.44 6.39 7.14
C TYR A 231 -12.75 6.10 5.79
N LEU A 232 -12.59 4.82 5.45
CA LEU A 232 -12.02 4.37 4.18
C LEU A 232 -12.99 4.62 3.03
N ARG A 233 -12.74 5.66 2.24
CA ARG A 233 -13.59 6.06 1.10
C ARG A 233 -12.81 6.86 0.07
N ALA A 234 -13.14 6.64 -1.22
CA ALA A 234 -12.41 7.21 -2.34
C ALA A 234 -10.90 6.90 -2.20
N ASN A 235 -10.04 7.92 -2.11
CA ASN A 235 -8.59 7.77 -1.94
C ASN A 235 -8.11 8.33 -0.60
N ARG A 236 -8.92 8.21 0.47
CA ARG A 236 -8.53 8.64 1.81
C ARG A 236 -9.03 7.69 2.87
N PHE A 237 -8.26 7.55 3.94
CA PHE A 237 -8.66 6.91 5.19
C PHE A 237 -7.98 7.58 6.39
N GLN A 238 -8.37 7.21 7.60
CA GLN A 238 -7.73 7.61 8.85
C GLN A 238 -7.23 6.37 9.57
N VAL A 239 -5.97 6.39 10.01
CA VAL A 239 -5.38 5.30 10.81
C VAL A 239 -5.51 5.65 12.28
N TYR A 240 -5.98 4.70 13.07
CA TYR A 240 -6.23 4.86 14.51
C TYR A 240 -5.29 4.03 15.39
N ALA A 241 -4.67 2.99 14.83
CA ALA A 241 -3.69 2.15 15.52
C ALA A 241 -2.72 1.52 14.51
N HIS A 242 -1.47 1.30 14.92
CA HIS A 242 -0.42 0.58 14.18
C HIS A 242 -0.23 0.99 12.71
N HIS A 243 0.09 2.27 12.47
CA HIS A 243 0.29 2.79 11.11
C HIS A 243 1.54 2.22 10.41
N GLU A 244 2.51 1.73 11.18
CA GLU A 244 3.77 1.15 10.71
C GLU A 244 3.61 -0.09 9.83
N ARG A 245 2.45 -0.77 9.86
CA ARG A 245 2.12 -1.88 8.96
C ARG A 245 1.80 -1.42 7.53
N LEU A 246 1.54 -0.13 7.34
CA LEU A 246 1.29 0.42 6.01
C LEU A 246 2.63 0.68 5.30
N LEU A 247 2.81 0.03 4.16
CA LEU A 247 3.91 0.30 3.25
C LEU A 247 3.60 1.59 2.49
N LEU A 248 4.01 2.71 3.08
CA LEU A 248 3.87 4.02 2.46
C LEU A 248 4.93 4.17 1.37
N PRO A 249 4.58 4.81 0.23
CA PRO A 249 5.59 5.19 -0.73
C PRO A 249 6.59 6.14 -0.06
N ALA A 250 7.88 5.95 -0.33
CA ALA A 250 8.90 6.85 0.19
C ALA A 250 8.65 8.26 -0.37
N LEU A 251 8.63 9.27 0.50
CA LEU A 251 8.47 10.65 0.05
C LEU A 251 9.61 11.06 -0.90
N PRO A 252 9.35 11.88 -1.93
CA PRO A 252 10.42 12.46 -2.73
C PRO A 252 11.43 13.20 -1.85
N ILE A 253 12.70 13.17 -2.22
CA ILE A 253 13.76 13.93 -1.59
C ILE A 253 13.43 15.42 -1.78
N ALA A 254 13.19 16.11 -0.68
CA ALA A 254 12.79 17.51 -0.70
C ALA A 254 13.98 18.43 -1.03
N GLY A 255 13.72 19.54 -1.72
CA GLY A 255 14.73 20.56 -2.02
C GLY A 255 15.81 20.12 -3.00
N VAL A 256 15.58 19.05 -3.78
CA VAL A 256 16.52 18.55 -4.79
C VAL A 256 15.79 18.34 -6.11
N THR A 257 16.38 18.83 -7.20
CA THR A 257 15.95 18.52 -8.57
C THR A 257 16.77 17.34 -9.13
N GLY A 258 16.09 16.34 -9.69
CA GLY A 258 16.75 15.28 -10.44
C GLY A 258 17.16 15.73 -11.84
N VAL A 259 18.42 15.55 -12.22
CA VAL A 259 18.97 16.00 -13.50
C VAL A 259 19.52 14.80 -14.27
N ILE A 260 18.98 14.54 -15.46
CA ILE A 260 19.44 13.49 -16.36
C ILE A 260 20.22 14.14 -17.52
N LEU A 261 21.50 13.83 -17.65
CA LEU A 261 22.36 14.37 -18.69
C LEU A 261 22.29 13.50 -19.96
N ALA A 262 21.74 14.07 -21.04
CA ALA A 262 21.49 13.41 -22.31
C ALA A 262 22.14 14.17 -23.49
N GLY A 263 23.44 14.48 -23.35
CA GLY A 263 24.19 15.37 -24.26
C GLY A 263 25.40 14.74 -24.98
N GLY A 264 25.54 13.41 -25.02
CA GLY A 264 26.72 12.76 -25.60
C GLY A 264 26.57 12.45 -27.09
N ARG A 265 27.43 13.04 -27.95
CA ARG A 265 27.63 12.54 -29.32
C ARG A 265 28.22 11.14 -29.24
N SER A 266 27.37 10.13 -29.35
CA SER A 266 27.67 8.71 -29.18
C SER A 266 28.46 8.13 -30.36
N SER A 267 29.57 8.78 -30.71
CA SER A 267 30.38 8.53 -31.91
C SER A 267 30.93 7.10 -31.99
N ARG A 268 31.14 6.44 -30.85
CA ARG A 268 31.62 5.04 -30.76
C ARG A 268 30.51 3.98 -30.87
N MET A 269 29.24 4.35 -30.65
CA MET A 269 28.10 3.42 -30.69
C MET A 269 27.22 3.57 -31.95
N GLY A 270 27.44 4.61 -32.76
CA GLY A 270 26.75 4.82 -34.05
C GLY A 270 25.26 5.18 -33.95
N ARG A 271 24.65 5.12 -32.75
CA ARG A 271 23.27 5.52 -32.44
C ARG A 271 23.20 6.17 -31.06
N ASN A 272 22.13 6.92 -30.77
CA ASN A 272 21.91 7.51 -29.46
C ASN A 272 21.71 6.42 -28.39
N LYS A 273 22.64 6.32 -27.44
CA LYS A 273 22.65 5.31 -26.37
C LYS A 273 21.44 5.41 -25.43
N ALA A 274 20.97 6.63 -25.19
CA ALA A 274 19.84 6.90 -24.31
C ALA A 274 18.54 6.24 -24.82
N LEU A 275 18.46 6.03 -26.14
CA LEU A 275 17.30 5.45 -26.82
C LEU A 275 17.43 3.94 -27.07
N LEU A 276 18.49 3.29 -26.58
CA LEU A 276 18.63 1.84 -26.69
C LEU A 276 17.54 1.14 -25.86
N PRO A 277 16.90 0.07 -26.38
CA PRO A 277 15.91 -0.68 -25.64
C PRO A 277 16.48 -1.29 -24.34
N TYR A 278 15.73 -1.28 -23.26
CA TYR A 278 16.09 -1.89 -22.00
C TYR A 278 14.79 -2.30 -21.32
N LYS A 279 14.60 -3.60 -21.12
CA LYS A 279 13.34 -4.17 -20.58
C LYS A 279 12.08 -3.69 -21.31
N GLY A 280 12.16 -3.55 -22.64
CA GLY A 280 11.04 -3.14 -23.49
C GLY A 280 10.79 -1.64 -23.63
N LYS A 281 11.65 -0.78 -23.06
CA LYS A 281 11.55 0.70 -23.11
C LYS A 281 12.91 1.35 -23.39
N PRO A 282 13.01 2.61 -23.85
CA PRO A 282 14.30 3.31 -23.94
C PRO A 282 15.03 3.36 -22.59
N LEU A 283 16.36 3.23 -22.60
CA LEU A 283 17.22 3.25 -21.41
C LEU A 283 16.95 4.49 -20.51
N ILE A 284 16.82 5.65 -21.14
CA ILE A 284 16.53 6.91 -20.45
C ILE A 284 15.14 6.93 -19.80
N GLU A 285 14.17 6.17 -20.30
CA GLU A 285 12.86 6.04 -19.67
C GLU A 285 12.96 5.31 -18.34
N ALA A 286 13.78 4.25 -18.26
CA ALA A 286 14.02 3.52 -17.02
C ALA A 286 14.72 4.41 -15.97
N ILE A 287 15.69 5.22 -16.41
CA ILE A 287 16.35 6.22 -15.55
C ILE A 287 15.33 7.25 -15.06
N TYR A 288 14.51 7.80 -15.96
CA TYR A 288 13.48 8.78 -15.61
C TYR A 288 12.49 8.24 -14.58
N GLN A 289 12.03 7.00 -14.72
CA GLN A 289 11.10 6.40 -13.76
C GLN A 289 11.66 6.37 -12.34
N VAL A 290 12.92 5.95 -12.17
CA VAL A 290 13.57 5.94 -10.85
C VAL A 290 13.77 7.37 -10.32
N MET A 291 14.16 8.29 -11.18
CA MET A 291 14.37 9.70 -10.82
C MET A 291 13.05 10.38 -10.39
N ALA A 292 11.93 10.08 -11.05
CA ALA A 292 10.61 10.62 -10.73
C ALA A 292 10.02 10.04 -9.42
N GLU A 293 10.45 8.85 -8.99
CA GLU A 293 10.14 8.33 -7.66
C GLU A 293 10.99 8.99 -6.56
N LEU A 294 12.23 9.37 -6.89
CA LEU A 294 13.18 9.97 -5.96
C LEU A 294 12.96 11.48 -5.79
N PHE A 295 12.58 12.19 -6.84
CA PHE A 295 12.53 13.66 -6.87
C PHE A 295 11.21 14.16 -7.41
N LYS A 296 10.70 15.24 -6.84
CA LYS A 296 9.47 15.90 -7.30
C LYS A 296 9.68 16.59 -8.66
N ASP A 297 10.81 17.26 -8.81
CA ASP A 297 11.20 17.97 -10.02
C ASP A 297 12.31 17.17 -10.72
N VAL A 298 12.10 16.81 -11.99
CA VAL A 298 13.09 16.10 -12.82
C VAL A 298 13.23 16.86 -14.14
N VAL A 299 14.46 17.04 -14.62
CA VAL A 299 14.76 17.68 -15.90
C VAL A 299 15.76 16.85 -16.69
N VAL A 300 15.56 16.79 -18.02
CA VAL A 300 16.54 16.22 -18.96
C VAL A 300 17.34 17.37 -19.56
N VAL A 301 18.66 17.32 -19.43
CA VAL A 301 19.56 18.28 -20.08
C VAL A 301 20.01 17.72 -21.41
N THR A 302 19.58 18.35 -22.50
CA THR A 302 19.84 17.90 -23.87
C THR A 302 19.73 19.04 -24.86
N ASN A 303 20.55 18.99 -25.91
CA ASN A 303 20.49 19.94 -27.02
C ASN A 303 19.51 19.50 -28.13
N ASP A 304 18.94 18.29 -28.02
CA ASP A 304 18.02 17.68 -28.98
C ASP A 304 16.68 17.29 -28.31
N PRO A 305 15.89 18.27 -27.79
CA PRO A 305 14.74 18.00 -26.91
C PRO A 305 13.65 17.13 -27.54
N ALA A 306 13.47 17.23 -28.86
CA ALA A 306 12.47 16.46 -29.62
C ALA A 306 12.69 14.94 -29.54
N GLU A 307 13.94 14.49 -29.33
CA GLU A 307 14.23 13.06 -29.17
C GLU A 307 13.65 12.47 -27.88
N TYR A 308 13.27 13.31 -26.92
CA TYR A 308 12.86 12.92 -25.58
C TYR A 308 11.44 13.37 -25.23
N ASP A 309 10.63 13.80 -26.19
CA ASP A 309 9.26 14.29 -25.97
C ASP A 309 8.35 13.28 -25.28
N PHE A 310 8.65 11.98 -25.42
CA PHE A 310 7.93 10.90 -24.74
C PHE A 310 8.14 10.89 -23.21
N LEU A 311 9.16 11.56 -22.68
CA LEU A 311 9.38 11.70 -21.24
C LEU A 311 8.54 12.85 -20.68
N PRO A 312 7.71 12.61 -19.64
CA PRO A 312 6.84 13.64 -19.04
C PRO A 312 7.61 14.54 -18.07
N CYS A 313 8.68 15.16 -18.57
CA CYS A 313 9.47 16.14 -17.85
C CYS A 313 9.95 17.27 -18.78
N PRO A 314 10.33 18.43 -18.21
CA PRO A 314 11.01 19.49 -18.95
C PRO A 314 12.33 19.03 -19.55
N LYS A 315 12.70 19.67 -20.66
CA LYS A 315 14.01 19.55 -21.31
C LYS A 315 14.67 20.92 -21.29
N THR A 316 15.95 21.00 -20.99
CA THR A 316 16.74 22.23 -21.08
C THR A 316 18.02 21.98 -21.88
N ALA A 317 18.43 22.96 -22.68
CA ALA A 317 19.67 22.89 -23.44
C ALA A 317 20.87 23.34 -22.60
N ASP A 318 22.07 22.98 -23.04
CA ASP A 318 23.30 23.52 -22.47
C ASP A 318 23.37 25.03 -22.72
N ILE A 319 23.73 25.79 -21.69
CA ILE A 319 24.08 27.21 -21.86
C ILE A 319 25.44 27.33 -22.58
N HIS A 320 26.36 26.41 -22.27
CA HIS A 320 27.68 26.32 -22.88
C HIS A 320 27.78 25.09 -23.79
N VAL A 321 27.21 25.21 -25.00
CA VAL A 321 27.08 24.10 -25.95
C VAL A 321 28.43 23.44 -26.25
N GLY A 322 28.46 22.11 -26.19
CA GLY A 322 29.62 21.29 -26.58
C GLY A 322 30.71 21.14 -25.52
N LYS A 323 30.51 21.68 -24.30
CA LYS A 323 31.50 21.60 -23.19
C LYS A 323 31.27 20.43 -22.24
N GLY A 324 30.77 19.31 -22.77
CA GLY A 324 30.67 18.03 -22.06
C GLY A 324 29.70 18.02 -20.88
N SER A 325 29.87 17.06 -19.96
CA SER A 325 28.96 16.85 -18.83
C SER A 325 28.92 18.03 -17.86
N MET A 326 30.01 18.80 -17.75
CA MET A 326 30.05 19.99 -16.89
C MET A 326 29.08 21.08 -17.35
N ALA A 327 28.94 21.30 -18.65
CA ALA A 327 27.92 22.20 -19.19
C ALA A 327 26.51 21.73 -18.83
N GLY A 328 26.31 20.41 -18.84
CA GLY A 328 25.06 19.79 -18.45
C GLY A 328 24.72 19.98 -16.96
N VAL A 329 25.70 19.78 -16.06
CA VAL A 329 25.56 20.05 -14.62
C VAL A 329 25.22 21.52 -14.39
N HIS A 330 25.95 22.43 -15.05
CA HIS A 330 25.70 23.86 -15.00
C HIS A 330 24.26 24.20 -15.45
N ALA A 331 23.84 23.73 -16.62
CA ALA A 331 22.49 23.98 -17.14
C ALA A 331 21.40 23.42 -16.21
N GLY A 332 21.62 22.24 -15.61
CA GLY A 332 20.73 21.67 -14.61
C GLY A 332 20.60 22.55 -13.36
N LEU A 333 21.72 23.07 -12.84
CA LEU A 333 21.73 24.00 -11.71
C LEU A 333 21.04 25.32 -12.03
N SER A 334 21.30 25.89 -13.22
CA SER A 334 20.67 27.14 -13.67
C SER A 334 19.16 27.00 -13.87
N TRP A 335 18.70 25.83 -14.33
CA TRP A 335 17.29 25.54 -14.53
C TRP A 335 16.55 25.28 -13.21
N SER A 336 17.21 24.62 -12.25
CA SER A 336 16.60 24.21 -10.99
C SER A 336 16.12 25.40 -10.15
N ALA A 337 14.86 25.33 -9.70
CA ALA A 337 14.33 26.23 -8.66
C ALA A 337 14.80 25.82 -7.24
N ASN A 338 15.23 24.57 -7.07
CA ASN A 338 15.77 24.04 -5.82
C ASN A 338 17.27 24.39 -5.67
N ASP A 339 17.76 24.39 -4.43
CA ASP A 339 19.17 24.71 -4.12
C ASP A 339 20.14 23.59 -4.51
N TRP A 340 19.65 22.36 -4.54
CA TRP A 340 20.44 21.18 -4.88
C TRP A 340 19.91 20.51 -6.15
N ILE A 341 20.82 19.92 -6.91
CA ILE A 341 20.50 18.96 -7.96
C ILE A 341 21.19 17.62 -7.67
N PHE A 342 20.57 16.53 -8.07
CA PHE A 342 21.21 15.22 -8.18
C PHE A 342 21.40 14.89 -9.66
N VAL A 343 22.62 14.57 -10.06
CA VAL A 343 22.99 14.38 -11.47
C VAL A 343 23.20 12.91 -11.77
N VAL A 344 22.63 12.46 -12.89
CA VAL A 344 22.89 11.14 -13.48
C VAL A 344 23.11 11.20 -14.98
N GLY A 345 24.02 10.37 -15.51
CA GLY A 345 24.20 10.19 -16.95
C GLY A 345 23.10 9.33 -17.57
N CYS A 346 22.73 9.58 -18.83
CA CYS A 346 21.78 8.75 -19.58
C CYS A 346 22.26 7.30 -19.86
N ASP A 347 23.51 6.98 -19.54
CA ASP A 347 24.18 5.70 -19.66
C ASP A 347 24.37 4.97 -18.31
N MET A 348 23.77 5.48 -17.22
CA MET A 348 23.86 4.94 -15.86
C MET A 348 22.50 4.39 -15.38
N PRO A 349 22.00 3.26 -15.93
CA PRO A 349 20.63 2.82 -15.70
C PRO A 349 20.36 2.16 -14.33
N PHE A 350 21.40 1.86 -13.56
CA PHE A 350 21.29 1.04 -12.35
C PHE A 350 21.19 1.85 -11.06
N ILE A 351 20.42 2.95 -11.10
CA ILE A 351 20.26 3.86 -9.96
C ILE A 351 19.62 3.13 -8.78
N GLU A 352 20.34 3.02 -7.67
CA GLU A 352 19.80 2.46 -6.43
C GLU A 352 19.21 3.56 -5.55
N ALA A 353 17.88 3.59 -5.42
CA ALA A 353 17.16 4.57 -4.61
C ALA A 353 17.67 4.66 -3.16
N ARG A 354 18.09 3.53 -2.57
CA ARG A 354 18.67 3.49 -1.21
C ARG A 354 19.95 4.32 -1.09
N LEU A 355 20.82 4.26 -2.10
CA LEU A 355 22.09 4.97 -2.12
C LEU A 355 21.84 6.47 -2.28
N VAL A 356 21.00 6.85 -3.25
CA VAL A 356 20.66 8.26 -3.48
C VAL A 356 20.05 8.90 -2.23
N ARG A 357 19.13 8.21 -1.54
CA ARG A 357 18.54 8.71 -0.28
C ARG A 357 19.56 8.80 0.85
N TYR A 358 20.48 7.85 0.94
CA TYR A 358 21.56 7.89 1.93
C TYR A 358 22.49 9.10 1.74
N LEU A 359 22.85 9.39 0.49
CA LEU A 359 23.64 10.56 0.12
C LEU A 359 22.85 11.86 0.39
N ALA A 360 21.56 11.90 0.04
CA ALA A 360 20.69 13.05 0.30
C ALA A 360 20.57 13.38 1.81
N GLY A 361 20.58 12.36 2.67
CA GLY A 361 20.58 12.55 4.13
C GLY A 361 21.86 13.18 4.70
N ARG A 362 22.90 13.39 3.87
CA ARG A 362 24.21 13.95 4.25
C ARG A 362 24.49 15.31 3.60
N LEU A 363 23.53 15.86 2.86
CA LEU A 363 23.65 17.20 2.30
C LEU A 363 23.85 18.21 3.43
N GLY A 364 24.87 19.05 3.29
CA GLY A 364 25.19 20.13 4.22
C GLY A 364 25.17 21.47 3.51
N SER A 365 26.18 22.30 3.77
CA SER A 365 26.36 23.61 3.15
C SER A 365 27.47 23.64 2.08
N GLU A 366 27.96 22.48 1.68
CA GLU A 366 29.00 22.31 0.66
C GLU A 366 28.49 22.66 -0.76
N ALA A 367 29.42 22.87 -1.70
CA ALA A 367 29.09 23.11 -3.10
C ALA A 367 28.77 21.81 -3.85
N ALA A 368 29.26 20.67 -3.36
CA ALA A 368 28.96 19.35 -3.91
C ALA A 368 29.03 18.27 -2.83
N LEU A 369 28.31 17.16 -3.05
CA LEU A 369 28.50 15.90 -2.34
C LEU A 369 28.68 14.79 -3.38
N VAL A 370 29.84 14.14 -3.34
CA VAL A 370 30.29 13.22 -4.40
C VAL A 370 30.66 11.86 -3.78
N PRO A 371 30.07 10.75 -4.23
CA PRO A 371 30.52 9.44 -3.79
C PRO A 371 31.83 9.05 -4.48
N GLN A 372 32.63 8.24 -3.78
CA GLN A 372 33.85 7.65 -4.30
C GLN A 372 33.68 6.14 -4.45
N SER A 373 34.01 5.60 -5.61
CA SER A 373 34.12 4.16 -5.86
C SER A 373 35.59 3.72 -5.80
N ALA A 374 35.86 2.42 -6.01
CA ALA A 374 37.22 1.93 -6.19
C ALA A 374 37.94 2.57 -7.40
N GLY A 375 37.17 3.07 -8.38
CA GLY A 375 37.68 3.73 -9.60
C GLY A 375 37.94 5.24 -9.44
N GLY A 376 37.55 5.85 -8.32
CA GLY A 376 37.71 7.29 -8.07
C GLY A 376 36.39 7.98 -7.73
N LEU A 377 36.35 9.30 -7.90
CA LEU A 377 35.12 10.09 -7.68
C LEU A 377 34.10 9.81 -8.79
N GLU A 378 32.82 9.78 -8.43
CA GLU A 378 31.70 9.52 -9.33
C GLU A 378 30.88 10.81 -9.55
N PRO A 379 31.34 11.72 -10.42
CA PRO A 379 30.75 13.06 -10.59
C PRO A 379 29.36 13.03 -11.24
N LEU A 380 29.02 11.94 -11.94
CA LEU A 380 27.70 11.74 -12.56
C LEU A 380 26.79 10.86 -11.71
N HIS A 381 27.08 10.72 -10.42
CA HIS A 381 26.17 10.17 -9.43
C HIS A 381 26.25 11.00 -8.14
N ALA A 382 26.19 12.33 -8.29
CA ALA A 382 26.54 13.28 -7.25
C ALA A 382 25.51 14.39 -7.10
N PHE A 383 25.56 15.05 -5.94
CA PHE A 383 24.77 16.22 -5.65
C PHE A 383 25.61 17.49 -5.84
N TYR A 384 25.02 18.50 -6.46
CA TYR A 384 25.63 19.82 -6.65
C TYR A 384 24.68 20.88 -6.12
N SER A 385 25.19 21.85 -5.37
CA SER A 385 24.39 22.98 -4.90
C SER A 385 24.57 24.20 -5.80
N ARG A 386 23.67 25.17 -5.68
CA ARG A 386 23.75 26.47 -6.36
C ARG A 386 25.07 27.19 -6.09
N ALA A 387 25.74 26.91 -4.97
CA ALA A 387 27.05 27.47 -4.65
C ALA A 387 28.17 27.02 -5.61
N ALA A 388 27.98 25.93 -6.38
CA ALA A 388 28.91 25.50 -7.41
C ALA A 388 28.88 26.37 -8.68
N LEU A 389 27.77 27.09 -8.95
CA LEU A 389 27.57 27.84 -10.20
C LEU A 389 28.71 28.80 -10.54
N PRO A 390 29.17 29.70 -9.64
CA PRO A 390 30.20 30.67 -9.99
C PRO A 390 31.53 30.03 -10.44
N LEU A 391 31.89 28.89 -9.86
CA LEU A 391 33.11 28.18 -10.24
C LEU A 391 32.93 27.40 -11.54
N LEU A 392 31.75 26.81 -11.76
CA LEU A 392 31.40 26.16 -13.02
C LEU A 392 31.40 27.17 -14.18
N ASP A 393 30.83 28.36 -13.97
CA ASP A 393 30.83 29.48 -14.93
C ASP A 393 32.25 29.91 -15.31
N ALA A 394 33.11 30.12 -14.32
CA ALA A 394 34.50 30.51 -14.53
C ALA A 394 35.29 29.43 -15.27
N ALA A 395 35.11 28.16 -14.90
CA ALA A 395 35.76 27.02 -15.54
C ALA A 395 35.33 26.85 -17.00
N LEU A 396 34.02 26.88 -17.26
CA LEU A 396 33.46 26.80 -18.61
C LEU A 396 33.91 27.98 -19.47
N SER A 397 34.04 29.18 -18.91
CA SER A 397 34.55 30.35 -19.63
C SER A 397 36.03 30.24 -19.99
N ALA A 398 36.81 29.50 -19.20
CA ALA A 398 38.24 29.25 -19.41
C ALA A 398 38.54 27.99 -20.25
N ASP A 399 37.52 27.37 -20.86
CA ASP A 399 37.61 26.10 -21.62
C ASP A 399 38.18 24.91 -20.82
N ASN A 400 38.18 24.99 -19.49
CA ASN A 400 38.28 23.78 -18.67
C ASN A 400 36.91 23.08 -18.75
N VAL A 401 36.88 21.81 -19.15
CA VAL A 401 35.63 21.04 -19.34
C VAL A 401 35.60 19.74 -18.52
N ARG A 402 36.63 19.49 -17.71
CA ARG A 402 36.75 18.26 -16.91
C ARG A 402 36.14 18.47 -15.54
N LEU A 403 35.00 17.82 -15.29
CA LEU A 403 34.25 17.95 -14.04
C LEU A 403 35.07 17.51 -12.81
N LEU A 404 35.98 16.52 -12.98
CA LEU A 404 36.89 16.07 -11.91
C LEU A 404 37.85 17.18 -11.46
N ASP A 405 38.44 17.94 -12.38
CA ASP A 405 39.34 19.06 -12.06
C ASP A 405 38.65 20.14 -11.22
N ILE A 406 37.34 20.31 -11.43
CA ILE A 406 36.53 21.30 -10.70
C ILE A 406 36.11 20.77 -9.33
N LEU A 407 35.85 19.47 -9.20
CA LEU A 407 35.55 18.88 -7.89
C LEU A 407 36.71 19.03 -6.90
N GLU A 408 37.95 19.04 -7.36
CA GLU A 408 39.12 19.31 -6.51
C GLU A 408 39.18 20.77 -6.00
N GLN A 409 38.53 21.69 -6.71
CA GLN A 409 38.51 23.12 -6.38
C GLN A 409 37.22 23.55 -5.67
N LEU A 410 36.14 22.78 -5.81
CA LEU A 410 34.91 22.99 -5.09
C LEU A 410 35.07 22.58 -3.61
N PRO A 411 34.43 23.29 -2.67
CA PRO A 411 34.20 22.73 -1.35
C PRO A 411 33.22 21.56 -1.51
N ALA A 412 33.76 20.36 -1.71
CA ALA A 412 33.01 19.14 -1.96
C ALA A 412 33.15 18.17 -0.78
N ARG A 413 32.02 17.62 -0.33
CA ARG A 413 32.01 16.51 0.62
C ARG A 413 32.14 15.20 -0.14
N VAL A 414 33.21 14.46 0.11
CA VAL A 414 33.42 13.13 -0.47
C VAL A 414 32.88 12.05 0.47
N ILE A 415 32.05 11.14 -0.05
CA ILE A 415 31.61 9.95 0.68
C ILE A 415 32.51 8.78 0.28
N ALA A 416 33.24 8.23 1.26
CA ALA A 416 34.31 7.27 1.01
C ALA A 416 33.78 5.93 0.49
N ALA A 417 34.59 5.25 -0.33
CA ALA A 417 34.22 3.96 -0.94
C ALA A 417 33.82 2.88 0.08
N ALA A 418 34.43 2.87 1.27
CA ALA A 418 34.05 1.96 2.35
C ALA A 418 32.61 2.21 2.84
N GLU A 419 32.21 3.47 2.98
CA GLU A 419 30.86 3.86 3.39
C GLU A 419 29.83 3.51 2.29
N ILE A 420 30.20 3.69 1.01
CA ILE A 420 29.36 3.29 -0.12
C ILE A 420 29.15 1.77 -0.15
N ALA A 421 30.20 0.99 0.06
CA ALA A 421 30.16 -0.47 -0.03
C ALA A 421 29.23 -1.11 1.02
N GLU A 422 28.99 -0.45 2.16
CA GLU A 422 28.00 -0.92 3.15
C GLU A 422 26.55 -0.84 2.65
N ILE A 423 26.27 0.11 1.75
CA ILE A 423 24.91 0.39 1.25
C ILE A 423 24.70 -0.25 -0.11
N SER A 424 25.70 -0.16 -0.99
CA SER A 424 25.74 -0.70 -2.35
C SER A 424 27.02 -1.52 -2.52
N PRO A 425 27.03 -2.79 -2.06
CA PRO A 425 28.22 -3.63 -2.10
C PRO A 425 28.77 -3.88 -3.50
N ASP A 426 27.90 -3.87 -4.51
CA ASP A 426 28.20 -4.10 -5.92
C ASP A 426 28.42 -2.81 -6.72
N CYS A 427 28.24 -1.63 -6.10
CA CYS A 427 28.46 -0.31 -6.70
C CYS A 427 27.80 -0.14 -8.09
N ARG A 428 26.68 -0.84 -8.33
CA ARG A 428 26.05 -0.90 -9.66
C ARG A 428 25.58 0.45 -10.15
N SER A 429 25.21 1.33 -9.22
CA SER A 429 24.82 2.72 -9.48
C SER A 429 25.86 3.54 -10.24
N PHE A 430 27.13 3.10 -10.26
CA PHE A 430 28.24 3.78 -10.95
C PHE A 430 28.62 3.14 -12.29
N VAL A 431 27.97 2.04 -12.69
CA VAL A 431 28.27 1.35 -13.95
C VAL A 431 27.73 2.14 -15.14
N ASN A 432 28.62 2.53 -16.05
CA ASN A 432 28.32 3.24 -17.30
C ASN A 432 28.26 2.28 -18.49
N LEU A 433 27.25 2.41 -19.35
CA LEU A 433 27.11 1.62 -20.58
C LEU A 433 27.82 2.29 -21.76
N ASN A 434 29.10 1.98 -21.94
CA ASN A 434 29.95 2.68 -22.87
C ASN A 434 30.06 2.02 -24.25
N THR A 435 29.97 0.70 -24.31
CA THR A 435 30.20 -0.12 -25.52
C THR A 435 29.00 -1.02 -25.85
N PRO A 436 28.87 -1.50 -27.11
CA PRO A 436 27.88 -2.52 -27.46
C PRO A 436 28.01 -3.81 -26.65
N GLU A 437 29.22 -4.17 -26.24
CA GLU A 437 29.51 -5.33 -25.37
C GLU A 437 28.94 -5.11 -23.96
N ASP A 438 29.12 -3.92 -23.38
CA ASP A 438 28.52 -3.56 -22.08
C ASP A 438 26.99 -3.69 -22.14
N TYR A 439 26.39 -3.24 -23.24
CA TYR A 439 24.95 -3.33 -23.44
C TYR A 439 24.47 -4.77 -23.66
N SER A 440 25.23 -5.60 -24.38
CA SER A 440 24.89 -7.01 -24.60
C SER A 440 24.92 -7.84 -23.31
N SER A 441 25.67 -7.38 -22.30
CA SER A 441 25.71 -8.00 -20.97
C SER A 441 24.45 -7.76 -20.13
N LEU A 442 23.52 -6.91 -20.60
CA LEU A 442 22.30 -6.53 -19.86
C LEU A 442 21.18 -7.57 -19.87
N GLY A 443 21.23 -8.54 -20.79
CA GLY A 443 20.22 -9.61 -20.93
C GLY A 443 18.86 -9.09 -21.38
#